data_AF-A0A9X2S5T8-F1
#
_entry.id   AF-A0A9X2S5T8-F1
#
_cell.length_a   1.000
_cell.length_b   1.000
_cell.length_c   1.000
_cell.angle_alpha   90.00
_cell.angle_beta   90.00
_cell.angle_gamma   90.00
#
_symmetry.space_group_name_H-M   'P 1'
#
loop_
_entity.id
_entity.type
_entity.pdbx_description
1 polymer ?
#
loop_
_entity_poly.entity_id
_entity_poly.type
_entity_poly.pdbx_seq_one_letter_code
_entity_poly.pdbx_strand_id
1 'polypeptide(L)'
;EKIVLKFTVLSFIIYMVTMLVFEAIIYTVVGIGFLSFLGFTYDSYISVIIFLIICYVMLIPADYYTSILIGLFKTKSNISRFQQRAIDFILYTSFSSLVVGIVDFFMEGISISPANQILFVLLYYLLDMYSDMLLLSKI
;
A
#
# COMPACT_ATOMS: atom_id res chain seq x y z
N GLU A 1 -7.35 17.05 -40.03
CA GLU A 1 -8.62 17.15 -39.27
C GLU A 1 -8.30 17.22 -37.78
N LYS A 2 -8.66 18.32 -37.09
CA LYS A 2 -8.45 18.42 -35.63
C LYS A 2 -9.59 17.66 -34.95
N ILE A 3 -9.29 16.51 -34.35
CA ILE A 3 -10.24 15.82 -33.46
C ILE A 3 -10.33 16.67 -32.19
N VAL A 4 -11.30 17.57 -32.15
CA VAL A 4 -11.66 18.31 -30.93
C VAL A 4 -12.53 17.37 -30.10
N LEU A 5 -11.93 16.60 -29.20
CA LEU A 5 -12.68 15.81 -28.22
C LEU A 5 -13.50 16.78 -27.35
N LYS A 6 -14.82 16.79 -27.51
CA LYS A 6 -15.73 17.41 -26.54
C LYS A 6 -15.69 16.57 -25.26
N PHE A 7 -14.75 16.88 -24.37
CA PHE A 7 -14.73 16.28 -23.03
C PHE A 7 -15.94 16.81 -22.24
N THR A 8 -16.96 15.98 -22.08
CA THR A 8 -18.04 16.21 -21.13
C THR A 8 -17.61 15.73 -19.74
N VAL A 9 -18.25 16.23 -18.68
CA VAL A 9 -17.99 15.78 -17.30
C VAL A 9 -18.12 14.25 -17.18
N LEU A 10 -19.06 13.66 -17.92
CA LEU A 10 -19.24 12.21 -17.99
C LEU A 10 -18.03 11.49 -18.60
N SER A 11 -17.44 12.01 -19.69
CA SER A 11 -16.26 11.38 -20.31
C SER A 11 -15.02 11.52 -19.43
N PHE A 12 -14.91 12.60 -18.66
CA PHE A 12 -13.86 12.77 -17.66
C PHE A 12 -14.01 11.76 -16.50
N ILE A 13 -15.22 11.58 -15.96
CA ILE A 13 -15.48 10.59 -14.91
C ILE A 13 -15.15 9.17 -15.40
N ILE A 14 -15.60 8.80 -16.61
CA ILE A 14 -15.31 7.49 -17.19
C ILE A 14 -13.80 7.27 -17.34
N TYR A 15 -13.08 8.29 -17.79
CA TYR A 15 -11.61 8.25 -17.89
C TYR A 15 -10.95 8.02 -16.52
N MET A 16 -11.36 8.77 -15.50
CA MET A 16 -10.82 8.63 -14.13
C MET A 16 -11.07 7.24 -13.55
N VAL A 17 -12.29 6.71 -13.71
CA VAL A 17 -12.64 5.35 -13.26
C VAL A 17 -11.82 4.31 -14.02
N THR A 18 -11.65 4.48 -15.34
CA THR A 18 -10.88 3.53 -16.16
C THR A 18 -9.41 3.51 -15.76
N MET A 19 -8.81 4.68 -15.51
CA MET A 19 -7.43 4.77 -15.03
C MET A 19 -7.27 4.12 -13.66
N LEU A 20 -8.20 4.35 -12.73
CA LEU A 20 -8.19 3.76 -11.40
C LEU A 20 -8.31 2.23 -11.45
N VAL A 21 -9.18 1.69 -12.32
CA VAL A 21 -9.32 0.25 -12.53
C VAL A 21 -8.05 -0.33 -13.15
N PHE A 22 -7.45 0.35 -14.12
CA PHE A 22 -6.22 -0.12 -14.78
C PHE A 22 -5.04 -0.16 -13.80
N GLU A 23 -4.89 0.89 -13.00
CA GLU A 23 -3.91 0.98 -11.92
C GLU A 23 -4.12 -0.15 -10.89
N ALA A 24 -5.36 -0.35 -10.45
CA ALA A 24 -5.70 -1.44 -9.54
C ALA A 24 -5.37 -2.83 -10.14
N ILE A 25 -5.61 -3.06 -11.43
CA ILE A 25 -5.26 -4.33 -12.11
C ILE A 25 -3.74 -4.53 -12.13
N ILE A 26 -2.96 -3.49 -12.47
CA ILE A 26 -1.50 -3.59 -12.49
C ILE A 26 -0.97 -3.89 -11.10
N TYR A 27 -1.40 -3.14 -10.08
CA TYR A 27 -0.99 -3.39 -8.69
C TYR A 27 -1.42 -4.76 -8.19
N THR A 28 -2.58 -5.25 -8.62
CA THR A 28 -3.08 -6.59 -8.29
C THR A 28 -2.25 -7.67 -8.97
N VAL A 29 -1.93 -7.56 -10.25
CA VAL A 29 -1.14 -8.57 -10.98
C VAL A 29 0.30 -8.60 -10.47
N VAL A 30 0.91 -7.44 -10.27
CA VAL A 30 2.24 -7.33 -9.66
C VAL A 30 2.19 -7.85 -8.23
N GLY A 31 1.16 -7.47 -7.46
CA GLY A 31 0.92 -7.95 -6.10
C GLY A 31 0.81 -9.46 -6.05
N ILE A 32 -0.06 -10.09 -6.86
CA ILE A 32 -0.22 -11.54 -6.96
C ILE A 32 1.09 -12.21 -7.32
N GLY A 33 1.80 -11.75 -8.36
CA GLY A 33 3.07 -12.35 -8.78
C GLY A 33 4.13 -12.27 -7.67
N PHE A 34 4.15 -11.17 -6.94
CA PHE A 34 5.03 -10.95 -5.81
C PHE A 34 4.66 -11.82 -4.60
N LEU A 35 3.36 -11.93 -4.34
CA LEU A 35 2.79 -12.77 -3.29
C LEU A 35 3.11 -14.26 -3.55
N SER A 36 2.98 -14.74 -4.80
CA SER A 36 3.39 -16.09 -5.18
C SER A 36 4.90 -16.31 -5.03
N PHE A 37 5.73 -15.32 -5.37
CA PHE A 37 7.19 -15.39 -5.20
C PHE A 37 7.59 -15.50 -3.72
N LEU A 38 6.88 -14.81 -2.83
CA LEU A 38 7.11 -14.86 -1.39
C LEU A 38 6.59 -16.17 -0.75
N GLY A 39 5.93 -17.05 -1.51
CA GLY A 39 5.49 -18.35 -1.04
C GLY A 39 4.21 -18.31 -0.20
N PHE A 40 3.30 -17.38 -0.47
CA PHE A 40 1.96 -17.42 0.14
C PHE A 40 1.13 -18.56 -0.44
N THR A 41 0.35 -19.21 0.43
CA THR A 41 -0.64 -20.20 0.03
C THR A 41 -2.00 -19.51 -0.05
N TYR A 42 -2.68 -19.68 -1.18
CA TYR A 42 -4.00 -19.13 -1.40
C TYR A 42 -4.83 -20.04 -2.30
N ASP A 43 -6.12 -20.13 -2.04
CA ASP A 43 -7.03 -21.02 -2.77
C ASP A 43 -7.38 -20.47 -4.16
N SER A 44 -7.44 -19.15 -4.29
CA SER A 44 -7.79 -18.48 -5.55
C SER A 44 -7.20 -17.08 -5.66
N TYR A 45 -7.05 -16.58 -6.90
CA TYR A 45 -6.68 -15.18 -7.14
C TYR A 45 -7.71 -14.19 -6.58
N ILE A 46 -8.98 -14.59 -6.48
CA ILE A 46 -10.04 -13.75 -5.91
C ILE A 46 -9.80 -13.55 -4.42
N SER A 47 -9.40 -14.60 -3.70
CA SER A 47 -9.04 -14.51 -2.29
C SER A 47 -7.92 -13.48 -2.08
N VAL A 48 -6.88 -13.50 -2.93
CA VAL A 48 -5.77 -12.54 -2.88
C VAL A 48 -6.24 -11.10 -3.10
N ILE A 49 -7.13 -10.88 -4.07
CA ILE A 49 -7.69 -9.54 -4.33
C ILE A 49 -8.46 -9.03 -3.12
N ILE A 50 -9.32 -9.87 -2.53
CA ILE A 50 -10.10 -9.52 -1.34
C ILE A 50 -9.17 -9.20 -0.17
N PHE A 51 -8.13 -10.00 0.03
CA PHE A 51 -7.12 -9.77 1.06
C PHE A 51 -6.41 -8.42 0.89
N LEU A 52 -5.96 -8.09 -0.32
CA LEU A 52 -5.32 -6.81 -0.61
C LEU A 52 -6.27 -5.63 -0.36
N ILE A 53 -7.54 -5.75 -0.75
CA ILE A 53 -8.56 -4.72 -0.51
C ILE A 53 -8.78 -4.51 1.00
N ILE A 54 -8.95 -5.59 1.75
CA ILE A 54 -9.17 -5.51 3.21
C ILE A 54 -7.93 -4.92 3.88
N CYS A 55 -6.74 -5.42 3.56
CA CYS A 55 -5.48 -4.86 4.06
C CYS A 55 -5.38 -3.36 3.77
N TYR A 56 -5.66 -2.93 2.54
CA TYR A 56 -5.63 -1.52 2.15
C TYR A 56 -6.59 -0.68 2.99
N VAL A 57 -7.85 -1.11 3.15
CA VAL A 57 -8.84 -0.40 3.96
C VAL A 57 -8.44 -0.33 5.43
N MET A 58 -7.87 -1.41 5.98
CA MET A 58 -7.41 -1.47 7.37
C MET A 58 -6.10 -0.69 7.60
N LEU A 59 -5.31 -0.46 6.56
CA LEU A 59 -4.09 0.36 6.62
C LEU A 59 -4.42 1.85 6.72
N ILE A 60 -5.51 2.35 6.13
CA ILE A 60 -5.92 3.77 6.19
C ILE A 60 -5.89 4.33 7.63
N PRO A 61 -6.57 3.72 8.63
CA PRO A 61 -6.50 4.23 10.00
C PRO A 61 -5.10 4.10 10.60
N ALA A 62 -4.35 3.04 10.27
CA ALA A 62 -2.98 2.86 10.76
C ALA A 62 -2.06 3.99 10.24
N ASP A 63 -2.12 4.30 8.95
CA ASP A 63 -1.36 5.38 8.31
C ASP A 63 -1.70 6.76 8.87
N TYR A 64 -2.97 6.97 9.24
CA TYR A 64 -3.39 8.19 9.92
C TYR A 64 -2.76 8.32 11.30
N TYR A 65 -2.72 7.23 12.09
CA TYR A 65 -2.11 7.24 13.43
C TYR A 65 -0.59 7.40 13.38
N THR A 66 0.10 6.72 12.46
CA THR A 66 1.56 6.87 12.28
C THR A 66 1.91 8.31 11.92
N SER A 67 1.16 8.92 11.00
CA SER A 67 1.33 10.32 10.59
C SER A 67 1.17 11.30 11.77
N ILE A 68 0.14 11.12 12.61
CA ILE A 68 -0.06 11.95 13.80
C ILE A 68 1.10 11.80 14.79
N LEU A 69 1.51 10.56 15.09
CA LEU A 69 2.61 10.30 16.02
C LEU A 69 3.89 10.98 15.56
N ILE A 70 4.25 10.86 14.28
CA ILE A 70 5.43 11.53 13.71
C ILE A 70 5.29 13.05 13.80
N GLY A 71 4.10 13.60 13.55
CA GLY A 71 3.82 15.04 13.71
C GLY A 71 4.00 15.53 15.16
N LEU A 72 3.59 14.73 16.14
CA LEU A 72 3.81 15.01 17.56
C LEU A 72 5.29 14.95 17.94
N PHE A 73 6.03 13.97 17.40
CA PHE A 73 7.47 13.87 17.59
C PHE A 73 8.21 15.08 16.99
N LYS A 74 7.81 15.55 15.80
CA LYS A 74 8.39 16.76 15.19
C LYS A 74 8.17 18.02 16.03
N THR A 75 7.04 18.13 16.72
CA THR A 75 6.69 19.32 17.49
C THR A 75 7.30 19.33 18.89
N LYS A 76 7.50 18.16 19.52
CA LYS A 76 8.06 18.07 20.88
C LYS A 76 9.57 17.87 20.95
N SER A 77 10.21 17.33 19.92
CA SER A 77 11.62 16.98 19.99
C SER A 77 12.38 17.38 18.74
N ASN A 78 13.60 17.88 18.94
CA ASN A 78 14.52 18.29 17.88
C ASN A 78 15.19 17.03 17.25
N ILE A 79 14.36 16.12 16.74
CA ILE A 79 14.76 14.83 16.21
C ILE A 79 15.38 15.02 14.83
N SER A 80 16.56 14.44 14.59
CA SER A 80 17.21 14.47 13.28
C SER A 80 16.36 13.80 12.19
N ARG A 81 16.53 14.18 10.93
CA ARG A 81 15.82 13.56 9.80
C ARG A 81 16.00 12.04 9.73
N PHE A 82 17.18 11.54 10.11
CA PHE A 82 17.45 10.11 10.14
C PHE A 82 16.61 9.39 11.20
N GLN A 83 16.57 9.93 12.42
CA GLN A 83 15.75 9.38 13.50
C GLN A 83 14.25 9.44 13.16
N GLN A 84 13.78 10.49 12.47
CA GLN A 84 12.39 10.55 12.00
C GLN A 84 12.05 9.41 11.04
N ARG A 85 12.92 9.15 10.03
CA ARG A 85 12.75 8.02 9.10
C ARG A 85 12.83 6.66 9.80
N ALA A 86 13.69 6.54 10.81
CA ALA A 86 13.78 5.30 11.59
C ALA A 86 12.50 5.04 12.40
N ILE A 87 11.94 6.07 13.04
CA ILE A 87 10.66 5.97 13.77
C ILE A 87 9.52 5.65 12.81
N ASP A 88 9.47 6.32 11.67
CA ASP A 88 8.48 6.08 10.62
C ASP A 88 8.52 4.63 10.13
N PHE A 89 9.72 4.15 9.76
CA PHE A 89 9.93 2.75 9.38
C PHE A 89 9.45 1.75 10.45
N ILE A 90 9.80 1.97 11.72
CA ILE A 90 9.42 1.08 12.82
C ILE A 90 7.91 1.07 13.02
N LEU A 91 7.28 2.25 13.05
CA LEU A 91 5.85 2.39 13.24
C LEU A 91 5.09 1.77 12.06
N TYR A 92 5.44 2.14 10.84
CA TYR A 92 4.86 1.59 9.62
C TYR A 92 4.97 0.07 9.59
N THR A 93 6.18 -0.47 9.76
CA THR A 93 6.38 -1.92 9.68
C THR A 93 5.61 -2.66 10.76
N SER A 94 5.54 -2.11 11.99
CA SER A 94 4.82 -2.73 13.10
C SER A 94 3.31 -2.74 12.88
N PHE A 95 2.72 -1.59 12.54
CA PHE A 95 1.28 -1.48 12.32
C PHE A 95 0.84 -2.24 11.07
N SER A 96 1.58 -2.14 9.98
CA SER A 96 1.27 -2.86 8.74
C SER A 96 1.40 -4.38 8.91
N SER A 97 2.40 -4.85 9.66
CA SER A 97 2.50 -6.30 9.99
C SER A 97 1.36 -6.77 10.86
N LEU A 98 0.91 -5.95 11.83
CA LEU A 98 -0.26 -6.26 12.64
C LEU A 98 -1.53 -6.34 11.80
N VAL A 99 -1.75 -5.38 10.88
CA VAL A 99 -2.91 -5.38 9.99
C VAL A 99 -2.90 -6.63 9.10
N VAL A 100 -1.77 -6.90 8.43
CA VAL A 100 -1.61 -8.08 7.57
C VAL A 100 -1.86 -9.37 8.36
N GLY A 101 -1.32 -9.50 9.57
CA GLY A 101 -1.52 -10.66 10.42
C GLY A 101 -2.96 -10.82 10.93
N ILE A 102 -3.66 -9.72 11.23
CA ILE A 102 -5.08 -9.76 11.61
C ILE A 102 -5.93 -10.21 10.42
N VAL A 103 -5.68 -9.66 9.22
CA VAL A 103 -6.43 -10.05 8.02
C VAL A 103 -6.18 -11.52 7.67
N ASP A 104 -4.92 -11.97 7.72
CA ASP A 104 -4.55 -13.39 7.51
C ASP A 104 -5.22 -14.32 8.53
N PHE A 105 -5.36 -13.90 9.79
CA PHE A 105 -6.03 -14.71 10.81
C PHE A 105 -7.54 -14.87 10.58
N PHE A 106 -8.21 -13.82 10.08
CA PHE A 106 -9.67 -13.84 9.91
C PHE A 106 -10.12 -14.34 8.52
N MET A 107 -9.25 -14.28 7.51
CA MET A 107 -9.64 -14.62 6.14
C MET A 107 -9.36 -16.09 5.84
N GLU A 108 -10.41 -16.83 5.48
CA GLU A 108 -10.26 -18.20 5.01
C GLU A 108 -9.70 -18.23 3.57
N GLY A 109 -8.87 -19.23 3.28
CA GLY A 109 -8.31 -19.46 1.93
C GLY A 109 -7.10 -18.61 1.57
N ILE A 110 -6.50 -17.94 2.56
CA ILE A 110 -5.12 -17.43 2.51
C ILE A 110 -4.41 -17.90 3.77
N SER A 111 -3.14 -18.29 3.63
CA SER A 111 -2.27 -18.45 4.78
C SER A 111 -0.90 -17.88 4.48
N ILE A 112 -0.45 -17.07 5.42
CA ILE A 112 0.83 -16.40 5.32
C ILE A 112 1.73 -16.77 6.49
N SER A 113 2.95 -17.24 6.19
CA SER A 113 3.95 -17.40 7.25
C SER A 113 4.35 -16.03 7.84
N PRO A 114 4.58 -15.91 9.17
CA PRO A 114 4.95 -14.64 9.79
C PRO A 114 6.18 -13.97 9.16
N ALA A 115 7.16 -14.76 8.72
CA ALA A 115 8.35 -14.25 8.02
C ALA A 115 7.98 -13.56 6.69
N ASN A 116 7.02 -14.13 5.96
CA ASN A 116 6.57 -13.58 4.69
C ASN A 116 5.65 -12.35 4.89
N GLN A 117 4.92 -12.25 6.01
CA GLN A 117 4.18 -11.02 6.37
C GLN A 117 5.14 -9.84 6.51
N ILE A 118 6.20 -10.04 7.29
CA ILE A 118 7.22 -9.01 7.52
C ILE A 118 7.90 -8.63 6.20
N LEU A 119 8.26 -9.62 5.39
CA LEU A 119 8.90 -9.40 4.10
C LEU A 119 8.00 -8.62 3.13
N PHE A 120 6.71 -8.94 3.08
CA PHE A 120 5.73 -8.22 2.28
C PHE A 120 5.62 -6.75 2.71
N VAL A 121 5.51 -6.49 4.01
CA VAL A 121 5.44 -5.13 4.56
C VAL A 121 6.70 -4.33 4.29
N LEU A 122 7.88 -4.95 4.46
CA LEU A 122 9.17 -4.31 4.14
C LEU A 122 9.25 -3.88 2.69
N LEU A 123 8.84 -4.75 1.77
CA LEU A 123 8.90 -4.49 0.34
C LEU A 123 7.90 -3.41 -0.06
N TYR A 124 6.71 -3.40 0.54
CA TYR A 124 5.72 -2.36 0.33
C TYR A 124 6.22 -0.99 0.83
N TYR A 125 6.84 -0.94 2.02
CA TYR A 125 7.48 0.29 2.53
C TYR A 125 8.61 0.80 1.62
N LEU A 126 9.45 -0.10 1.10
CA LEU A 126 10.53 0.28 0.17
C LEU A 126 9.98 0.81 -1.15
N LEU A 127 8.90 0.21 -1.67
CA LEU A 127 8.22 0.67 -2.88
C LEU A 127 7.61 2.05 -2.68
N ASP A 128 6.99 2.29 -1.52
CA ASP A 128 6.40 3.57 -1.15
C ASP A 128 7.47 4.66 -1.05
N MET A 129 8.55 4.42 -0.30
CA MET A 129 9.69 5.34 -0.25
C MET A 129 10.33 5.61 -1.63
N TYR A 130 10.43 4.59 -2.48
CA TYR A 130 10.98 4.76 -3.83
C TYR A 130 10.06 5.64 -4.68
N SER A 131 8.75 5.45 -4.58
CA SER A 131 7.74 6.25 -5.27
C SER A 131 7.79 7.71 -4.81
N ASP A 132 7.87 7.94 -3.51
CA ASP A 132 8.05 9.27 -2.92
C ASP A 132 9.32 9.96 -3.42
N MET A 133 10.46 9.26 -3.45
CA MET A 133 11.71 9.82 -3.96
C MET A 133 11.64 10.12 -5.46
N LEU A 134 11.01 9.26 -6.26
CA LEU A 134 10.81 9.50 -7.68
C LEU A 134 9.93 10.72 -7.95
N LEU A 135 8.86 10.90 -7.17
CA LEU A 135 7.97 12.04 -7.28
C LEU A 135 8.65 13.34 -6.87
N LEU A 136 9.42 13.32 -5.78
CA LEU A 136 10.18 14.47 -5.30
C LEU A 136 11.39 14.82 -6.18
N SER A 137 11.98 13.85 -6.90
CA SER A 137 13.11 14.12 -7.81
C SER A 137 12.70 14.68 -9.18
N LYS A 138 11.40 14.63 -9.51
CA LYS A 138 10.83 15.19 -10.75
C LYS A 138 10.33 16.63 -10.59
N ILE A 139 10.44 17.21 -9.40
CA ILE A 139 10.14 18.62 -9.09
C ILE A 139 11.47 19.36 -8.90
#